data_AF-A0A3D5ZK17-F1
#
_entry.id   AF-A0A3D5ZK17-F1
#
_cell.length_a   1.000
_cell.length_b   1.000
_cell.length_c   1.000
_cell.angle_alpha   90.00
_cell.angle_beta   90.00
_cell.angle_gamma   90.00
#
_symmetry.space_group_name_H-M   'P 1'
#
loop_
_entity.id
_entity.type
_entity.pdbx_description
1 polymer ?
#
loop_
_entity_poly.entity_id
_entity_poly.type
_entity_poly.pdbx_seq_one_letter_code
_entity_poly.pdbx_strand_id
1 'polypeptide(L)'
;MSEFFNKMMYGDGDKKDFSPKDLPRTRAQVYKRLIRTQWGKLLVANWWTLLFCLPLLAWNMLCLSYGARFDLTTADGTQAYIRFLLTMCYPLSVCFGVVAFVGFAGIAYTVRNMSWGVPCATTRAFFKGVRSSWAQFAVVGLVTSLLCCLFDFALVALSFSVFDAVQKVLLYAFATFAVLLLCCGLVFMLNLCSTYKMSLFTAVKNSFLLAVKYFWKTLGVLCITVLPLVVLCIVGSVWMWLVVYLLLAVFGFVHTAEVWHLFTNSVFDNHINRQNYPDFYRKGLAPIDVTGSGKSGDIGEKSNDDRSGNDGNEASEPTEVK
;
A
#
# COMPACT_ATOMS: atom_id res chain seq x y z
N MET A 1 9.28 -25.33 -39.46
CA MET A 1 9.06 -23.87 -39.31
C MET A 1 7.58 -23.52 -39.15
N SER A 2 6.63 -24.22 -39.79
CA SER A 2 5.19 -23.98 -39.65
C SER A 2 4.65 -24.22 -38.24
N GLU A 3 4.99 -25.35 -37.58
CA GLU A 3 4.48 -25.64 -36.23
C GLU A 3 4.97 -24.65 -35.16
N PHE A 4 6.23 -24.22 -35.22
CA PHE A 4 6.78 -23.25 -34.27
C PHE A 4 6.09 -21.88 -34.42
N PHE A 5 5.86 -21.44 -35.66
CA PHE A 5 5.10 -20.23 -35.93
C PHE A 5 3.62 -20.38 -35.52
N ASN A 6 3.00 -21.52 -35.76
CA ASN A 6 1.62 -21.79 -35.34
C ASN A 6 1.50 -21.77 -33.81
N LYS A 7 2.43 -22.41 -33.10
CA LYS A 7 2.49 -22.44 -31.64
C LYS A 7 2.79 -21.07 -31.03
N MET A 8 3.49 -20.20 -31.75
CA MET A 8 3.74 -18.81 -31.33
C MET A 8 2.52 -17.90 -31.57
N MET A 9 1.82 -18.08 -32.70
CA MET A 9 0.69 -17.24 -33.10
C MET A 9 -0.63 -17.63 -32.43
N TYR A 10 -0.89 -18.94 -32.30
CA TYR A 10 -2.16 -19.48 -31.77
C TYR A 10 -2.03 -20.08 -30.37
N GLY A 11 -0.81 -20.17 -29.82
CA GLY A 11 -0.56 -20.89 -28.57
C GLY A 11 -0.60 -22.41 -28.76
N ASP A 12 -0.27 -23.16 -27.71
CA ASP A 12 -0.47 -24.61 -27.71
C ASP A 12 -1.99 -24.89 -27.75
N GLY A 13 -2.50 -25.40 -28.86
CA GLY A 13 -3.91 -25.79 -29.01
C GLY A 13 -4.36 -26.93 -28.08
N ASP A 14 -3.40 -27.58 -27.41
CA ASP A 14 -3.65 -28.64 -26.41
C ASP A 14 -3.89 -28.08 -24.99
N LYS A 15 -3.75 -26.76 -24.80
CA LYS A 15 -4.05 -26.12 -23.51
C LYS A 15 -5.50 -25.64 -23.50
N LYS A 16 -6.24 -26.11 -22.51
CA LYS A 16 -7.62 -25.67 -22.22
C LYS A 16 -7.73 -24.14 -22.24
N ASP A 17 -8.72 -23.64 -22.97
CA ASP A 17 -9.06 -22.21 -22.99
C ASP A 17 -9.33 -21.68 -21.57
N PHE A 18 -8.83 -20.47 -21.31
CA PHE A 18 -8.92 -19.85 -20.00
C PHE A 18 -10.39 -19.52 -19.67
N SER A 19 -10.98 -20.30 -18.75
CA SER A 19 -12.33 -20.05 -18.26
C SER A 19 -12.30 -19.14 -17.02
N PRO A 20 -13.36 -18.35 -16.75
CA PRO A 20 -13.50 -17.65 -15.47
C PRO A 20 -13.37 -18.56 -14.23
N LYS A 21 -13.59 -19.88 -14.37
CA LYS A 21 -13.39 -20.87 -13.31
C LYS A 21 -11.91 -21.17 -13.01
N ASP A 22 -11.01 -20.86 -13.95
CA ASP A 22 -9.56 -21.03 -13.81
C ASP A 22 -8.91 -19.80 -13.13
N LEU A 23 -9.71 -18.79 -12.75
CA LEU A 23 -9.26 -17.68 -11.91
C LEU A 23 -8.91 -18.17 -10.50
N PRO A 24 -7.98 -17.48 -9.79
CA PRO A 24 -7.66 -17.75 -8.40
C PRO A 24 -8.90 -17.70 -7.51
N ARG A 25 -9.04 -18.69 -6.63
CA ARG A 25 -10.13 -18.73 -5.65
C ARG A 25 -9.84 -17.86 -4.43
N THR A 26 -8.57 -17.67 -4.10
CA THR A 26 -8.12 -16.90 -2.93
C THR A 26 -7.15 -15.78 -3.30
N ARG A 27 -7.09 -14.74 -2.47
CA ARG A 27 -6.16 -13.61 -2.66
C ARG A 27 -4.69 -14.04 -2.59
N ALA A 28 -4.35 -15.07 -1.80
CA ALA A 28 -3.01 -15.65 -1.78
C ALA A 28 -2.64 -16.34 -3.11
N GLN A 29 -3.61 -16.97 -3.79
CA GLN A 29 -3.38 -17.50 -5.13
C GLN A 29 -3.19 -16.38 -6.17
N VAL A 30 -3.82 -15.22 -5.98
CA VAL A 30 -3.58 -14.03 -6.81
C VAL A 30 -2.12 -13.57 -6.69
N TYR A 31 -1.58 -13.47 -5.48
CA TYR A 31 -0.17 -13.15 -5.23
C TYR A 31 0.78 -14.10 -5.97
N LYS A 32 0.60 -15.42 -5.79
CA LYS A 32 1.43 -16.44 -6.44
C LYS A 32 1.33 -16.36 -7.97
N ARG A 33 0.14 -16.09 -8.50
CA ARG A 33 -0.09 -15.89 -9.94
C ARG A 33 0.70 -14.68 -10.46
N LEU A 34 0.55 -13.52 -9.81
CA LEU A 34 1.21 -12.26 -10.19
C LEU A 34 2.73 -12.44 -10.29
N ILE A 35 3.35 -13.01 -9.25
CA ILE A 35 4.80 -13.25 -9.24
C ILE A 35 5.21 -14.18 -10.38
N ARG A 36 4.47 -15.25 -10.63
CA ARG A 36 4.87 -16.23 -11.65
C ARG A 36 4.65 -15.75 -13.08
N THR A 37 3.59 -14.99 -13.34
CA THR A 37 3.19 -14.62 -14.72
C THR A 37 3.56 -13.19 -15.09
N GLN A 38 3.72 -12.30 -14.13
CA GLN A 38 3.94 -10.86 -14.36
C GLN A 38 5.20 -10.32 -13.67
N TRP A 39 6.16 -11.18 -13.28
CA TRP A 39 7.40 -10.78 -12.60
C TRP A 39 8.09 -9.54 -13.20
N GLY A 40 8.34 -9.55 -14.52
CA GLY A 40 9.01 -8.42 -15.19
C GLY A 40 8.21 -7.13 -15.11
N LYS A 41 6.88 -7.21 -15.15
CA LYS A 41 6.01 -6.04 -14.99
C LYS A 41 6.04 -5.51 -13.56
N LEU A 42 6.06 -6.39 -12.57
CA LEU A 42 6.18 -6.02 -11.16
C LEU A 42 7.53 -5.34 -10.85
N LEU A 43 8.60 -5.87 -11.42
CA LEU A 43 9.96 -5.36 -11.26
C LEU A 43 10.13 -3.97 -11.87
N VAL A 44 9.53 -3.69 -13.03
CA VAL A 44 9.49 -2.33 -13.59
C VAL A 44 8.73 -1.35 -12.67
N ALA A 45 7.61 -1.77 -12.07
CA ALA A 45 6.90 -0.92 -11.10
C ALA A 45 7.73 -0.69 -9.82
N ASN A 46 8.48 -1.70 -9.39
CA ASN A 46 9.41 -1.61 -8.26
C ASN A 46 10.49 -0.56 -8.52
N TRP A 47 11.12 -0.57 -9.69
CA TRP A 47 12.16 0.40 -10.04
C TRP A 47 11.66 1.83 -10.16
N TRP A 48 10.46 2.03 -10.71
CA TRP A 48 9.85 3.36 -10.68
C TRP A 48 9.62 3.85 -9.25
N THR A 49 9.14 2.97 -8.37
CA THR A 49 8.95 3.32 -6.94
C THR A 49 10.28 3.61 -6.26
N LEU A 50 11.30 2.78 -6.53
CA LEU A 50 12.66 2.97 -6.02
C LEU A 50 13.21 4.34 -6.43
N LEU A 51 13.01 4.79 -7.67
CA LEU A 51 13.47 6.09 -8.13
C LEU A 51 12.91 7.25 -7.28
N PHE A 52 11.63 7.17 -6.90
CA PHE A 52 11.00 8.17 -6.01
C PHE A 52 11.46 8.04 -4.56
N CYS A 53 11.80 6.83 -4.10
CA CYS A 53 12.33 6.58 -2.76
C CYS A 53 13.84 6.88 -2.64
N LEU A 54 14.58 6.92 -3.75
CA LEU A 54 16.04 7.04 -3.76
C LEU A 54 16.55 8.28 -3.02
N PRO A 55 15.96 9.48 -3.19
CA PRO A 55 16.38 10.66 -2.43
C PRO A 55 16.27 10.46 -0.91
N LEU A 56 15.17 9.84 -0.46
CA LEU A 56 14.95 9.57 0.97
C LEU A 56 15.97 8.55 1.50
N LEU A 57 16.20 7.45 0.76
CA LEU A 57 17.15 6.41 1.17
C LEU A 57 18.58 6.93 1.23
N ALA A 58 19.02 7.66 0.19
CA ALA A 58 20.34 8.26 0.13
C ALA A 58 20.53 9.30 1.25
N TRP A 59 19.53 10.14 1.50
CA TRP A 59 19.57 11.12 2.57
C TRP A 59 19.68 10.47 3.96
N ASN A 60 18.88 9.44 4.24
CA ASN A 60 18.98 8.70 5.50
C ASN A 60 20.36 8.07 5.70
N MET A 61 20.97 7.51 4.64
CA MET A 61 22.33 6.98 4.72
C MET A 61 23.38 8.06 5.00
N LEU A 62 23.28 9.20 4.32
CA LEU A 62 24.16 10.34 4.58
C LEU A 62 24.01 10.83 6.03
N CYS A 63 22.78 11.01 6.51
CA CYS A 63 22.50 11.42 7.88
C CYS A 63 23.00 10.42 8.92
N LEU A 64 22.85 9.11 8.69
CA LEU A 64 23.39 8.08 9.58
C LEU A 64 24.91 8.15 9.65
N SER A 65 25.58 8.26 8.49
CA SER A 65 27.05 8.33 8.41
C SER A 65 27.63 9.60 9.05
N TYR A 66 26.93 10.73 8.92
CA TYR A 66 27.32 12.00 9.52
C TYR A 66 26.99 12.03 11.02
N GLY A 67 25.83 11.51 11.41
CA GLY A 67 25.39 11.37 12.80
C GLY A 67 26.36 10.54 13.66
N ALA A 68 26.94 9.50 13.09
CA ALA A 68 27.94 8.65 13.75
C ALA A 68 29.27 9.37 14.09
N ARG A 69 29.48 10.60 13.61
CA ARG A 69 30.70 11.39 13.90
C ARG A 69 30.58 12.26 15.14
N PHE A 70 29.38 12.41 15.69
CA PHE A 70 29.17 13.20 16.90
C PHE A 70 29.56 12.39 18.14
N ASP A 71 30.26 13.04 19.07
CA ASP A 71 30.56 12.46 20.37
C ASP A 71 29.37 12.63 21.32
N LEU A 72 28.56 11.59 21.43
CA LEU A 72 27.35 11.57 22.27
C LEU A 72 27.65 11.39 23.76
N THR A 73 28.92 11.24 24.16
CA THR A 73 29.30 11.12 25.58
C THR A 73 29.43 12.49 26.26
N THR A 74 29.57 13.55 25.47
CA THR A 74 29.65 14.94 25.95
C THR A 74 28.31 15.65 25.80
N ALA A 75 28.02 16.58 26.72
CA ALA A 75 26.82 17.40 26.65
C ALA A 75 26.80 18.25 25.36
N ASP A 76 27.94 18.86 25.01
CA ASP A 76 28.08 19.68 23.80
C ASP A 76 27.88 18.86 22.52
N GLY A 77 28.44 17.65 22.45
CA GLY A 77 28.25 16.76 21.30
C GLY A 77 26.81 16.27 21.15
N THR A 78 26.12 15.99 22.27
CA THR A 78 24.68 15.65 22.26
C THR A 78 23.83 16.82 21.76
N GLN A 79 24.10 18.04 22.23
CA GLN A 79 23.41 19.24 21.76
C GLN A 79 23.66 19.52 20.27
N ALA A 80 24.90 19.32 19.80
CA ALA A 80 25.23 19.45 18.39
C ALA A 80 24.50 18.40 17.52
N TYR A 81 24.40 17.15 18.00
CA TYR A 81 23.65 16.09 17.32
C TYR A 81 22.15 16.42 17.22
N ILE A 82 21.52 16.87 18.30
CA ILE A 82 20.10 17.28 18.30
C ILE A 82 19.87 18.45 17.33
N ARG A 83 20.77 19.44 17.30
CA ARG A 83 20.70 20.55 16.33
C ARG A 83 20.81 20.04 14.90
N PHE A 84 21.73 19.12 14.62
CA PHE A 84 21.85 18.49 13.31
C PHE A 84 20.55 17.79 12.89
N LEU A 85 19.93 17.03 13.79
CA LEU A 85 18.67 16.35 13.53
C LEU A 85 17.54 17.33 13.16
N LEU A 86 17.34 18.37 13.98
CA LEU A 86 16.24 19.32 13.81
C LEU A 86 16.43 20.29 12.64
N THR A 87 17.66 20.72 12.36
CA THR A 87 17.92 21.77 11.35
C THR A 87 18.20 21.21 9.96
N MET A 88 18.78 20.01 9.87
CA MET A 88 19.21 19.42 8.60
C MET A 88 18.49 18.10 8.32
N CYS A 89 18.58 17.13 9.23
CA CYS A 89 18.11 15.77 8.97
C CYS A 89 16.60 15.72 8.72
N TYR A 90 15.79 16.18 9.69
CA TYR A 90 14.33 16.02 9.64
C TYR A 90 13.65 16.87 8.56
N PRO A 91 13.96 18.15 8.36
CA PRO A 91 13.29 18.95 7.32
C PRO A 91 13.45 18.33 5.92
N LEU A 92 14.66 17.88 5.57
CA LEU A 92 14.92 17.24 4.29
C LEU A 92 14.34 15.82 4.21
N SER A 93 14.37 15.05 5.29
CA SER A 93 13.68 13.75 5.37
C SER A 93 12.17 13.89 5.12
N VAL A 94 11.53 14.95 5.63
CA VAL A 94 10.12 15.23 5.36
C VAL A 94 9.90 15.55 3.89
N CYS A 95 10.73 16.42 3.28
CA CYS A 95 10.63 16.75 1.85
C CYS A 95 10.79 15.50 0.96
N PHE A 96 11.81 14.68 1.20
CA PHE A 96 12.03 13.45 0.43
C PHE A 96 10.97 12.39 0.72
N GLY A 97 10.42 12.36 1.93
CA GLY A 97 9.28 11.52 2.30
C GLY A 97 8.03 11.83 1.48
N VAL A 98 7.72 13.10 1.25
CA VAL A 98 6.62 13.51 0.34
C VAL A 98 6.85 12.94 -1.07
N VAL A 99 8.07 13.05 -1.60
CA VAL A 99 8.41 12.50 -2.93
C VAL A 99 8.23 10.98 -2.96
N ALA A 100 8.71 10.26 -1.95
CA ALA A 100 8.56 8.81 -1.85
C ALA A 100 7.08 8.38 -1.85
N PHE A 101 6.22 9.07 -1.11
CA PHE A 101 4.78 8.81 -1.08
C PHE A 101 4.08 9.07 -2.40
N VAL A 102 4.50 10.09 -3.15
CA VAL A 102 4.01 10.28 -4.53
C VAL A 102 4.35 9.06 -5.40
N GLY A 103 5.53 8.45 -5.23
CA GLY A 103 5.88 7.18 -5.86
C GLY A 103 4.97 6.03 -5.45
N PHE A 104 4.62 5.95 -4.16
CA PHE A 104 3.68 4.92 -3.66
C PHE A 104 2.28 5.02 -4.28
N ALA A 105 1.83 6.20 -4.73
CA ALA A 105 0.58 6.34 -5.48
C ALA A 105 0.59 5.54 -6.78
N GLY A 106 1.71 5.56 -7.49
CA GLY A 106 1.88 4.86 -8.77
C GLY A 106 1.87 3.34 -8.62
N ILE A 107 2.57 2.80 -7.62
CA ILE A 107 2.61 1.36 -7.37
C ILE A 107 1.27 0.84 -6.83
N ALA A 108 0.62 1.58 -5.94
CA ALA A 108 -0.69 1.21 -5.41
C ALA A 108 -1.74 1.10 -6.52
N TYR A 109 -1.71 1.98 -7.52
CA TYR A 109 -2.59 1.90 -8.68
C TYR A 109 -2.26 0.73 -9.61
N THR A 110 -0.96 0.51 -9.85
CA THR A 110 -0.46 -0.54 -10.76
C THR A 110 -0.75 -1.94 -10.22
N VAL A 111 -0.39 -2.19 -8.96
CA VAL A 111 -0.63 -3.46 -8.26
C VAL A 111 -2.12 -3.77 -8.19
N ARG A 112 -2.96 -2.76 -7.94
CA ARG A 112 -4.43 -2.90 -7.94
C ARG A 112 -4.94 -3.40 -9.29
N ASN A 113 -4.54 -2.75 -10.39
CA ASN A 113 -4.98 -3.14 -11.73
C ASN A 113 -4.48 -4.55 -12.11
N MET A 114 -3.23 -4.88 -11.76
CA MET A 114 -2.67 -6.22 -11.98
C MET A 114 -3.40 -7.29 -11.16
N SER A 115 -3.72 -6.99 -9.90
CA SER A 115 -4.47 -7.89 -9.00
C SER A 115 -5.88 -8.18 -9.52
N TRP A 116 -6.52 -7.20 -10.15
CA TRP A 116 -7.81 -7.36 -10.82
C TRP A 116 -7.73 -8.03 -12.20
N GLY A 117 -6.53 -8.30 -12.71
CA GLY A 117 -6.34 -8.89 -14.05
C GLY A 117 -6.61 -7.92 -15.19
N VAL A 118 -6.64 -6.61 -14.94
CA VAL A 118 -6.85 -5.60 -15.98
C VAL A 118 -5.55 -5.46 -16.80
N PRO A 119 -5.59 -5.61 -18.14
CA PRO A 119 -4.41 -5.43 -18.97
C PRO A 119 -3.95 -3.98 -18.86
N CYS A 120 -2.74 -3.79 -18.33
CA CYS A 120 -2.16 -2.46 -18.19
C CYS A 120 -0.67 -2.50 -18.53
N ALA A 121 -0.22 -1.48 -19.29
CA ALA A 121 1.20 -1.24 -19.50
C ALA A 121 1.77 -0.61 -18.24
N THR A 122 2.69 -1.31 -17.57
CA THR A 122 3.19 -0.98 -16.21
C THR A 122 3.58 0.48 -16.06
N THR A 123 4.48 1.00 -16.90
CA THR A 123 4.96 2.38 -16.80
C THR A 123 3.83 3.39 -16.96
N ARG A 124 2.93 3.18 -17.92
CA ARG A 124 1.79 4.07 -18.15
C ARG A 124 0.80 4.02 -17.00
N ALA A 125 0.55 2.82 -16.44
CA ALA A 125 -0.31 2.63 -15.28
C ALA A 125 0.27 3.33 -14.04
N PHE A 126 1.58 3.19 -13.82
CA PHE A 126 2.28 3.84 -12.71
C PHE A 126 2.10 5.35 -12.75
N PHE A 127 2.48 6.00 -13.86
CA PHE A 127 2.35 7.46 -13.98
C PHE A 127 0.90 7.93 -14.02
N LYS A 128 -0.04 7.11 -14.51
CA LYS A 128 -1.48 7.40 -14.40
C LYS A 128 -1.93 7.43 -12.93
N GLY A 129 -1.48 6.48 -12.12
CA GLY A 129 -1.75 6.43 -10.69
C GLY A 129 -1.15 7.59 -9.92
N VAL A 130 0.09 7.96 -10.25
CA VAL A 130 0.73 9.18 -9.73
C VAL A 130 -0.16 10.38 -10.08
N ARG A 131 -0.48 10.60 -11.35
CA ARG A 131 -1.23 11.78 -11.78
C ARG A 131 -2.65 11.85 -11.19
N SER A 132 -3.29 10.73 -10.92
CA SER A 132 -4.65 10.72 -10.36
C SER A 132 -4.72 11.03 -8.88
N SER A 133 -3.69 10.65 -8.11
CA SER A 133 -3.77 10.67 -6.64
C SER A 133 -2.56 11.34 -5.97
N TRP A 134 -1.68 12.00 -6.73
CA TRP A 134 -0.43 12.60 -6.21
C TRP A 134 -0.68 13.53 -5.03
N ALA A 135 -1.69 14.40 -5.09
CA ALA A 135 -1.95 15.39 -4.03
C ALA A 135 -2.36 14.71 -2.73
N GLN A 136 -3.19 13.68 -2.82
CA GLN A 136 -3.63 12.93 -1.64
C GLN A 136 -2.45 12.19 -1.00
N PHE A 137 -1.63 11.53 -1.81
CA PHE A 137 -0.45 10.83 -1.32
C PHE A 137 0.64 11.78 -0.82
N ALA A 138 0.79 12.96 -1.42
CA ALA A 138 1.74 13.98 -0.96
C ALA A 138 1.37 14.50 0.43
N VAL A 139 0.09 14.78 0.69
CA VAL A 139 -0.39 15.20 2.02
C VAL A 139 -0.21 14.07 3.04
N VAL A 140 -0.57 12.84 2.69
CA VAL A 140 -0.33 11.67 3.55
C VAL A 140 1.16 11.52 3.83
N GLY A 141 2.01 11.63 2.81
CA GLY A 141 3.46 11.54 2.94
C GLY A 141 4.04 12.63 3.82
N LEU A 142 3.55 13.87 3.71
CA LEU A 142 3.96 14.99 4.55
C LEU A 142 3.67 14.69 6.02
N VAL A 143 2.42 14.33 6.33
CA VAL A 143 1.97 14.04 7.69
C VAL A 143 2.71 12.84 8.26
N THR A 144 2.82 11.75 7.48
CA THR A 144 3.52 10.54 7.94
C THR A 144 5.00 10.78 8.16
N SER A 145 5.68 11.48 7.26
CA SER A 145 7.12 11.74 7.41
C SER A 145 7.39 12.65 8.60
N LEU A 146 6.52 13.64 8.84
CA LEU A 146 6.58 14.48 10.02
C LEU A 146 6.38 13.67 11.31
N LEU A 147 5.37 12.80 11.35
CA LEU A 147 5.13 11.93 12.51
C LEU A 147 6.28 10.95 12.76
N CYS A 148 6.89 10.40 11.70
CA CYS A 148 8.08 9.55 11.83
C CYS A 148 9.28 10.34 12.39
N CYS A 149 9.51 11.58 11.94
CA CYS A 149 10.58 12.42 12.47
C CYS A 149 10.31 12.84 13.93
N LEU A 150 9.06 13.16 14.28
CA LEU A 150 8.67 13.47 15.66
C LEU A 150 8.83 12.26 16.58
N PHE A 151 8.52 11.06 16.08
CA PHE A 151 8.75 9.82 16.82
C PHE A 151 10.24 9.57 17.04
N ASP A 152 11.06 9.65 16.00
CA ASP A 152 12.51 9.50 16.12
C ASP A 152 13.09 10.51 17.11
N PHE A 153 12.69 11.78 16.99
CA PHE A 153 13.06 12.82 17.94
C PHE A 153 12.65 12.48 19.37
N ALA A 154 11.43 11.96 19.57
CA ALA A 154 10.98 11.54 20.89
C ALA A 154 11.85 10.41 21.46
N LEU A 155 12.26 9.43 20.65
CA LEU A 155 13.16 8.36 21.09
C LEU A 155 14.54 8.90 21.49
N VAL A 156 15.11 9.78 20.67
CA VAL A 156 16.40 10.42 20.94
C VAL A 156 16.32 11.27 22.21
N ALA A 157 15.28 12.09 22.36
CA ALA A 157 15.08 12.90 23.55
C ALA A 157 14.89 12.05 24.82
N LEU A 158 14.17 10.94 24.73
CA LEU A 158 14.01 10.00 25.85
C LEU A 158 15.34 9.34 26.22
N SER A 159 16.21 9.07 25.26
CA SER A 159 17.54 8.45 25.49
C SER A 159 18.41 9.33 26.38
N PHE A 160 18.38 10.64 26.17
CA PHE A 160 19.17 11.62 26.92
C PHE A 160 18.41 12.27 28.10
N SER A 161 17.17 11.87 28.35
CA SER A 161 16.37 12.45 29.43
C SER A 161 16.81 11.97 30.81
N VAL A 162 16.51 12.77 31.84
CA VAL A 162 16.80 12.46 33.26
C VAL A 162 15.72 11.57 33.91
N PHE A 163 14.76 11.07 33.11
CA PHE A 163 13.71 10.19 33.61
C PHE A 163 14.27 8.90 34.20
N ASP A 164 13.57 8.38 35.21
CA ASP A 164 13.89 7.07 35.78
C ASP A 164 13.69 5.94 34.75
N ALA A 165 14.35 4.81 34.96
CA ALA A 165 14.32 3.67 34.04
C ALA A 165 12.90 3.18 33.75
N VAL A 166 12.03 3.10 34.77
CA VAL A 166 10.64 2.65 34.61
C VAL A 166 9.85 3.63 33.74
N GLN A 167 10.02 4.94 33.99
CA GLN A 167 9.35 5.99 33.20
C GLN A 167 9.81 5.96 31.74
N LYS A 168 11.11 5.77 31.49
CA LYS A 168 11.65 5.62 30.13
C LYS A 168 11.03 4.44 29.40
N VAL A 169 10.97 3.26 30.03
CA VAL A 169 10.38 2.06 29.41
C VAL A 169 8.91 2.29 29.05
N LEU A 170 8.12 2.90 29.94
CA LEU A 170 6.71 3.19 29.67
C LEU A 170 6.54 4.17 28.50
N LEU A 171 7.34 5.23 28.44
CA LEU A 171 7.29 6.21 27.36
C LEU A 171 7.74 5.63 26.03
N TYR A 172 8.78 4.78 26.02
CA TYR A 172 9.19 4.04 24.83
C TYR A 172 8.10 3.11 24.33
N ALA A 173 7.43 2.37 25.23
CA ALA A 173 6.34 1.48 24.88
C ALA A 173 5.16 2.26 24.26
N PHE A 174 4.78 3.39 24.86
CA PHE A 174 3.72 4.25 24.36
C PHE A 174 4.04 4.83 22.98
N ALA A 175 5.24 5.40 22.81
CA ALA A 175 5.67 5.96 21.53
C ALA A 175 5.71 4.88 20.44
N THR A 176 6.24 3.70 20.75
CA THR A 176 6.32 2.57 19.82
C THR A 176 4.92 2.09 19.41
N PHE A 177 3.99 1.99 20.37
CA PHE A 177 2.60 1.64 20.08
C PHE A 177 1.93 2.65 19.16
N ALA A 178 2.15 3.96 19.38
CA ALA A 178 1.61 5.01 18.52
C ALA A 178 2.08 4.89 17.06
N VAL A 179 3.37 4.59 16.84
CA VAL A 179 3.90 4.36 15.49
C VAL A 179 3.40 3.06 14.87
N LEU A 180 3.27 1.99 15.64
CA LEU A 180 2.66 0.75 15.14
C LEU A 180 1.22 0.99 14.66
N LEU A 181 0.44 1.78 15.40
CA LEU A 181 -0.90 2.15 15.00
C LEU A 181 -0.92 3.01 13.73
N LEU A 182 0.02 3.96 13.61
CA LEU A 182 0.22 4.76 12.39
C LEU A 182 0.51 3.85 11.18
N CYS A 183 1.46 2.91 11.32
CA CYS A 183 1.80 1.94 10.27
C CYS A 183 0.59 1.09 9.87
N CYS A 184 -0.21 0.61 10.83
CA CYS A 184 -1.45 -0.11 10.55
C CYS A 184 -2.46 0.77 9.78
N GLY A 185 -2.59 2.04 10.15
CA GLY A 185 -3.42 3.01 9.44
C GLY A 185 -3.00 3.21 7.99
N LEU A 186 -1.69 3.31 7.75
CA LEU A 186 -1.13 3.50 6.41
C LEU A 186 -1.44 2.37 5.43
N VAL A 187 -1.42 1.12 5.91
CA VAL A 187 -1.79 -0.06 5.09
C VAL A 187 -3.17 0.16 4.44
N PHE A 188 -4.15 0.62 5.24
CA PHE A 188 -5.50 0.90 4.74
C PHE A 188 -5.58 2.22 3.97
N MET A 189 -4.94 3.28 4.44
CA MET A 189 -5.02 4.63 3.85
C MET A 189 -4.57 4.63 2.39
N LEU A 190 -3.41 4.04 2.09
CA LEU A 190 -2.85 4.02 0.73
C LEU A 190 -3.76 3.23 -0.24
N ASN A 191 -4.35 2.14 0.24
CA ASN A 191 -5.23 1.30 -0.57
C ASN A 191 -6.63 1.91 -0.75
N LEU A 192 -7.17 2.62 0.25
CA LEU A 192 -8.43 3.36 0.14
C LEU A 192 -8.30 4.50 -0.88
N CYS A 193 -7.25 5.31 -0.78
CA CYS A 193 -7.01 6.43 -1.70
C CYS A 193 -6.74 5.97 -3.14
N SER A 194 -6.15 4.79 -3.30
CA SER A 194 -5.96 4.18 -4.63
C SER A 194 -7.26 3.61 -5.18
N THR A 195 -8.09 2.96 -4.36
CA THR A 195 -9.25 2.18 -4.83
C THR A 195 -10.50 3.03 -5.04
N TYR A 196 -10.79 3.92 -4.11
CA TYR A 196 -12.03 4.68 -4.08
C TYR A 196 -11.76 6.17 -4.22
N LYS A 197 -12.65 6.88 -4.92
CA LYS A 197 -12.64 8.33 -4.94
C LYS A 197 -13.29 8.84 -3.65
N MET A 198 -12.48 9.26 -2.69
CA MET A 198 -12.95 9.82 -1.43
C MET A 198 -12.09 11.02 -1.00
N SER A 199 -12.65 11.86 -0.13
CA SER A 199 -11.91 12.97 0.48
C SER A 199 -10.83 12.44 1.42
N LEU A 200 -9.75 13.22 1.60
CA LEU A 200 -8.64 12.86 2.47
C LEU A 200 -9.08 12.61 3.91
N PHE A 201 -9.93 13.47 4.46
CA PHE A 201 -10.39 13.34 5.84
C PHE A 201 -11.22 12.07 6.04
N THR A 202 -12.10 11.74 5.09
CA THR A 202 -12.86 10.50 5.10
C THR A 202 -11.94 9.28 5.01
N ALA A 203 -10.91 9.33 4.17
CA ALA A 203 -9.92 8.27 4.07
C ALA A 203 -9.13 8.07 5.39
N VAL A 204 -8.71 9.15 6.05
CA VAL A 204 -8.02 9.09 7.35
C VAL A 204 -8.92 8.46 8.41
N LYS A 205 -10.17 8.93 8.54
CA LYS A 205 -11.12 8.39 9.51
C LYS A 205 -11.40 6.90 9.27
N ASN A 206 -11.64 6.52 8.02
CA ASN A 206 -11.96 5.13 7.66
C ASN A 206 -10.75 4.21 7.84
N SER A 207 -9.56 4.66 7.44
CA SER A 207 -8.32 3.90 7.61
C SER A 207 -7.99 3.67 9.08
N PHE A 208 -8.18 4.68 9.94
CA PHE A 208 -7.99 4.56 11.38
C PHE A 208 -8.96 3.55 12.01
N LEU A 209 -10.26 3.65 11.69
CA LEU A 209 -11.27 2.72 12.21
C LEU A 209 -10.97 1.27 11.81
N LEU A 210 -10.56 1.06 10.55
CA LEU A 210 -10.14 -0.26 10.08
C LEU A 210 -8.85 -0.75 10.75
N ALA A 211 -7.88 0.15 10.96
CA ALA A 211 -6.63 -0.19 11.64
C ALA A 211 -6.85 -0.64 13.09
N VAL A 212 -7.74 0.01 13.84
CA VAL A 212 -8.11 -0.41 15.19
C VAL A 212 -8.86 -1.73 15.16
N LYS A 213 -9.88 -1.86 14.29
CA LYS A 213 -10.70 -3.08 14.18
C LYS A 213 -9.89 -4.32 13.77
N TYR A 214 -8.89 -4.14 12.91
CA TYR A 214 -8.05 -5.21 12.38
C TYR A 214 -6.61 -5.16 12.87
N PHE A 215 -6.37 -4.55 14.04
CA PHE A 215 -5.03 -4.27 14.55
C PHE A 215 -4.12 -5.50 14.51
N TRP A 216 -4.52 -6.60 15.16
CA TRP A 216 -3.70 -7.82 15.23
C TRP A 216 -3.43 -8.45 13.86
N LYS A 217 -4.43 -8.45 12.96
CA LYS A 217 -4.24 -8.99 11.61
C LYS A 217 -3.31 -8.12 10.78
N THR A 218 -3.45 -6.80 10.89
CA THR A 218 -2.62 -5.82 10.18
C THR A 218 -1.20 -5.84 10.71
N LEU A 219 -1.01 -5.99 12.01
CA LEU A 219 0.29 -6.18 12.63
C LEU A 219 0.99 -7.44 12.11
N GLY A 220 0.28 -8.57 12.02
CA GLY A 220 0.83 -9.79 11.42
C GLY A 220 1.25 -9.59 9.96
N VAL A 221 0.48 -8.83 9.18
CA VAL A 221 0.83 -8.46 7.79
C VAL A 221 2.07 -7.57 7.75
N LEU A 222 2.17 -6.56 8.62
CA LEU A 222 3.35 -5.71 8.73
C LEU A 222 4.59 -6.53 9.09
N CYS A 223 4.48 -7.44 10.06
CA CYS A 223 5.55 -8.36 10.41
C CYS A 223 6.01 -9.16 9.20
N ILE A 224 5.10 -9.75 8.40
CA ILE A 224 5.48 -10.50 7.19
C ILE A 224 6.24 -9.62 6.20
N THR A 225 5.81 -8.36 6.01
CA THR A 225 6.48 -7.44 5.07
C THR A 225 7.85 -6.95 5.56
N VAL A 226 8.05 -6.81 6.87
CA VAL A 226 9.24 -6.22 7.48
C VAL A 226 10.25 -7.28 7.93
N LEU A 227 9.81 -8.49 8.25
CA LEU A 227 10.64 -9.59 8.76
C LEU A 227 11.84 -9.92 7.87
N PRO A 228 11.73 -9.98 6.52
CA PRO A 228 12.88 -10.20 5.66
C PRO A 228 13.96 -9.12 5.80
N LEU A 229 13.57 -7.88 6.10
CA LEU A 229 14.50 -6.76 6.28
C LEU A 229 15.13 -6.79 7.69
N VAL A 230 14.33 -7.07 8.73
CA VAL A 230 14.79 -7.11 10.12
C VAL A 230 15.81 -8.21 10.36
N VAL A 231 15.60 -9.41 9.82
CA VAL A 231 16.54 -10.54 9.96
C VAL A 231 17.94 -10.15 9.46
N LEU A 232 18.01 -9.35 8.40
CA LEU A 232 19.28 -8.90 7.82
C LEU A 232 19.93 -7.80 8.65
N CYS A 233 19.14 -6.94 9.29
CA CYS A 233 19.65 -5.88 10.16
C CYS A 233 20.24 -6.40 11.48
N ILE A 234 19.77 -7.54 12.00
CA ILE A 234 20.27 -8.14 13.27
C ILE A 234 21.76 -8.50 13.19
N VAL A 235 22.29 -8.76 11.99
CA VAL A 235 23.70 -9.12 11.78
C VAL A 235 24.66 -7.92 11.98
N GLY A 236 24.14 -6.69 12.07
CA GLY A 236 24.87 -5.52 12.56
C GLY A 236 26.00 -4.98 11.67
N SER A 237 26.20 -5.53 10.47
CA SER A 237 27.26 -5.10 9.54
C SER A 237 26.76 -4.03 8.56
N VAL A 238 27.58 -3.01 8.28
CA VAL A 238 27.30 -1.97 7.26
C VAL A 238 27.01 -2.60 5.89
N TRP A 239 27.68 -3.72 5.57
CA TRP A 239 27.44 -4.46 4.33
C TRP A 239 26.04 -5.06 4.25
N MET A 240 25.39 -5.34 5.39
CA MET A 240 24.02 -5.86 5.42
C MET A 240 22.99 -4.79 5.06
N TRP A 241 23.26 -3.51 5.36
CA TRP A 241 22.42 -2.41 4.88
C TRP A 241 22.43 -2.31 3.35
N LEU A 242 23.59 -2.56 2.71
CA LEU A 242 23.67 -2.64 1.25
C LEU A 242 22.81 -3.80 0.72
N VAL A 243 22.86 -4.98 1.35
CA VAL A 243 22.01 -6.12 0.98
C VAL A 243 20.52 -5.79 1.10
N VAL A 244 20.11 -5.11 2.17
CA VAL A 244 18.74 -4.63 2.36
C VAL A 244 18.32 -3.71 1.20
N TYR A 245 19.16 -2.76 0.79
CA TYR A 245 18.84 -1.90 -0.35
C TYR A 245 18.77 -2.64 -1.68
N LEU A 246 19.63 -3.63 -1.91
CA LEU A 246 19.56 -4.48 -3.10
C LEU A 246 18.25 -5.29 -3.12
N LEU A 247 17.80 -5.83 -1.99
CA LEU A 247 16.52 -6.54 -1.91
C LEU A 247 15.33 -5.61 -2.15
N LEU A 248 15.36 -4.39 -1.60
CA LEU A 248 14.37 -3.36 -1.91
C LEU A 248 14.36 -3.03 -3.40
N ALA A 249 15.53 -2.94 -4.03
CA ALA A 249 15.69 -2.62 -5.45
C ALA A 249 15.20 -3.75 -6.38
N VAL A 250 15.33 -5.01 -5.97
CA VAL A 250 14.87 -6.15 -6.78
C VAL A 250 13.37 -6.39 -6.61
N PHE A 251 12.85 -6.36 -5.38
CA PHE A 251 11.47 -6.83 -5.12
C PHE A 251 10.76 -6.19 -3.92
N GLY A 252 11.45 -5.50 -3.02
CA GLY A 252 10.87 -5.14 -1.72
C GLY A 252 9.64 -4.23 -1.78
N PHE A 253 9.63 -3.18 -2.61
CA PHE A 253 8.47 -2.26 -2.64
C PHE A 253 7.24 -2.92 -3.25
N VAL A 254 7.43 -3.68 -4.33
CA VAL A 254 6.31 -4.37 -4.99
C VAL A 254 5.75 -5.49 -4.13
N HIS A 255 6.61 -6.24 -3.42
CA HIS A 255 6.18 -7.22 -2.43
C HIS A 255 5.26 -6.59 -1.38
N THR A 256 5.72 -5.51 -0.75
CA THR A 256 4.96 -4.79 0.28
C THR A 256 3.63 -4.28 -0.27
N ALA A 257 3.65 -3.64 -1.44
CA ALA A 257 2.44 -3.13 -2.07
C ALA A 257 1.42 -4.24 -2.42
N GLU A 258 1.87 -5.39 -2.94
CA GLU A 258 1.01 -6.53 -3.24
C GLU A 258 0.39 -7.15 -1.99
N VAL A 259 1.21 -7.41 -0.96
CA VAL A 259 0.74 -8.01 0.29
C VAL A 259 -0.28 -7.09 0.95
N TRP A 260 0.01 -5.79 1.05
CA TRP A 260 -0.90 -4.81 1.63
C TRP A 260 -2.19 -4.68 0.81
N HIS A 261 -2.08 -4.64 -0.52
CA HIS A 261 -3.24 -4.53 -1.40
C HIS A 261 -4.16 -5.76 -1.30
N LEU A 262 -3.61 -6.96 -1.33
CA LEU A 262 -4.40 -8.19 -1.29
C LEU A 262 -5.07 -8.41 0.07
N PHE A 263 -4.37 -8.06 1.15
CA PHE A 263 -4.94 -8.06 2.49
C PHE A 263 -6.10 -7.06 2.62
N THR A 264 -5.86 -5.79 2.26
CA THR A 264 -6.88 -4.75 2.37
C THR A 264 -8.08 -5.01 1.47
N ASN A 265 -7.86 -5.52 0.26
CA ASN A 265 -8.95 -5.89 -0.64
C ASN A 265 -9.82 -7.03 -0.05
N SER A 266 -9.21 -7.99 0.67
CA SER A 266 -9.98 -8.99 1.42
C SER A 266 -10.80 -8.40 2.57
N VAL A 267 -10.32 -7.33 3.21
CA VAL A 267 -11.07 -6.64 4.27
C VAL A 267 -12.20 -5.80 3.66
N PHE A 268 -11.92 -5.09 2.58
CA PHE A 268 -12.87 -4.26 1.84
C PHE A 268 -13.99 -5.09 1.23
N ASP A 269 -13.70 -6.28 0.68
CA ASP A 269 -14.72 -7.18 0.16
C ASP A 269 -15.78 -7.53 1.20
N ASN A 270 -15.37 -7.74 2.44
CA ASN A 270 -16.27 -8.14 3.52
C ASN A 270 -17.07 -6.98 4.13
N HIS A 271 -16.61 -5.72 4.01
CA HIS A 271 -17.16 -4.58 4.76
C HIS A 271 -17.64 -3.41 3.91
N ILE A 272 -17.08 -3.26 2.71
CA ILE A 272 -17.30 -2.09 1.84
C ILE A 272 -17.90 -2.57 0.53
N ASN A 273 -17.21 -3.45 -0.21
CA ASN A 273 -17.61 -3.79 -1.58
C ASN A 273 -18.93 -4.56 -1.62
N ARG A 274 -19.16 -5.52 -0.70
CA ARG A 274 -20.39 -6.32 -0.69
C ARG A 274 -21.66 -5.48 -0.56
N GLN A 275 -21.59 -4.31 0.08
CA GLN A 275 -22.76 -3.46 0.36
C GLN A 275 -22.81 -2.25 -0.60
N ASN A 276 -21.68 -1.59 -0.82
CA ASN A 276 -21.64 -0.28 -1.47
C ASN A 276 -21.07 -0.31 -2.89
N TYR A 277 -20.29 -1.33 -3.24
CA TYR A 277 -19.61 -1.42 -4.55
C TYR A 277 -19.56 -2.86 -5.09
N PRO A 278 -20.70 -3.41 -5.57
CA PRO A 278 -20.76 -4.78 -6.07
C PRO A 278 -19.78 -5.04 -7.21
N ASP A 279 -19.45 -4.03 -8.04
CA ASP A 279 -18.47 -4.14 -9.12
C ASP A 279 -17.03 -4.42 -8.66
N PHE A 280 -16.70 -4.04 -7.42
CA PHE A 280 -15.38 -4.32 -6.83
C PHE A 280 -15.36 -5.62 -6.03
N TYR A 281 -16.53 -6.15 -5.66
CA TYR A 281 -16.62 -7.34 -4.83
C TYR A 281 -15.97 -8.55 -5.52
N ARG A 282 -14.96 -9.13 -4.87
CA ARG A 282 -14.21 -10.30 -5.37
C ARG A 282 -13.59 -10.12 -6.75
N LYS A 283 -13.39 -8.89 -7.21
CA LYS A 283 -12.79 -8.61 -8.52
C LYS A 283 -11.41 -9.26 -8.64
N GLY A 284 -11.17 -9.99 -9.74
CA GLY A 284 -9.94 -10.75 -9.98
C GLY A 284 -9.89 -12.15 -9.36
N LEU A 285 -10.96 -12.61 -8.70
CA LEU A 285 -11.14 -13.98 -8.20
C LEU A 285 -12.16 -14.75 -9.05
N ALA A 286 -12.12 -16.08 -8.95
CA ALA A 286 -13.15 -16.93 -9.54
C ALA A 286 -14.54 -16.65 -8.92
N PRO A 287 -15.61 -16.74 -9.73
CA PRO A 287 -16.98 -16.73 -9.24
C PRO A 287 -17.19 -17.81 -8.17
N ILE A 288 -18.09 -17.57 -7.21
CA ILE A 288 -18.55 -18.63 -6.31
C ILE A 288 -19.59 -19.42 -7.09
N ASP A 289 -19.36 -20.71 -7.30
CA ASP A 289 -20.39 -21.60 -7.83
C ASP A 289 -21.55 -21.62 -6.82
N VAL A 290 -22.72 -21.10 -7.19
CA VAL A 290 -23.93 -21.03 -6.33
C VAL A 290 -24.57 -22.42 -6.12
N THR A 291 -23.96 -23.49 -6.63
CA THR A 291 -24.44 -24.86 -6.48
C THR A 291 -23.89 -25.47 -5.20
N GLY A 292 -24.61 -25.36 -4.08
CA GLY A 292 -24.28 -26.16 -2.89
C GLY A 292 -24.75 -25.69 -1.51
N SER A 293 -25.53 -24.62 -1.37
CA SER A 293 -26.24 -24.36 -0.11
C SER A 293 -27.62 -23.79 -0.38
N GLY A 294 -28.61 -24.68 -0.36
CA GLY A 294 -30.01 -24.30 -0.41
C GLY A 294 -30.37 -23.39 0.77
N LYS A 295 -30.75 -22.16 0.43
CA LYS A 295 -31.94 -21.45 0.92
C LYS A 295 -31.99 -20.14 0.15
N SER A 296 -32.68 -20.17 -0.99
CA SER A 296 -33.15 -18.99 -1.69
C SER A 296 -34.10 -18.26 -0.74
N GLY A 297 -33.63 -17.16 -0.16
CA GLY A 297 -34.47 -16.24 0.59
C GLY A 297 -34.99 -15.19 -0.38
N ASP A 298 -36.31 -15.23 -0.58
CA ASP A 298 -37.18 -14.19 -1.13
C ASP A 298 -36.53 -12.83 -1.42
N ILE A 299 -36.37 -12.52 -2.70
CA ILE A 299 -36.48 -11.15 -3.18
C ILE A 299 -37.75 -11.15 -4.05
N GLY A 300 -38.84 -10.69 -3.44
CA GLY A 300 -40.13 -10.56 -4.09
C GLY A 300 -40.05 -9.54 -5.23
N GLU A 301 -40.09 -10.06 -6.45
CA GLU A 301 -40.35 -9.30 -7.66
C GLU A 301 -41.87 -9.13 -7.77
N LYS A 302 -42.39 -8.00 -7.28
CA LYS A 302 -43.75 -7.55 -7.63
C LYS A 302 -43.65 -6.82 -8.98
N SER A 303 -43.79 -7.57 -10.06
CA SER A 303 -44.18 -7.01 -11.37
C SER A 303 -45.69 -6.74 -11.34
N ASN A 304 -46.08 -5.46 -11.36
CA ASN A 304 -47.45 -5.07 -11.68
C ASN A 304 -47.55 -4.86 -13.19
N ASP A 305 -48.58 -5.49 -13.75
CA ASP A 305 -48.98 -5.51 -15.14
C ASP A 305 -49.30 -4.12 -15.74
N ASP A 306 -49.07 -4.06 -17.06
CA ASP A 306 -49.90 -3.44 -18.10
C ASP A 306 -50.58 -2.09 -17.85
N ARG A 307 -50.16 -1.09 -18.63
CA ARG A 307 -51.10 -0.35 -19.51
C ARG A 307 -50.40 0.48 -20.58
N SER A 308 -51.01 0.41 -21.74
CA SER A 308 -50.78 1.07 -23.03
C SER A 308 -50.62 2.60 -22.98
N GLY A 309 -49.82 3.12 -23.92
CA GLY A 309 -50.31 4.15 -24.83
C GLY A 309 -49.97 5.61 -24.52
N ASN A 310 -49.16 6.16 -25.44
CA ASN A 310 -49.35 7.44 -26.12
C ASN A 310 -48.56 8.69 -25.67
N ASP A 311 -47.90 9.26 -26.68
CA ASP A 311 -47.51 10.65 -26.96
C ASP A 311 -46.74 11.52 -25.95
N GLY A 312 -45.60 12.02 -26.43
CA GLY A 312 -45.45 13.46 -26.64
C GLY A 312 -44.72 14.28 -25.58
N ASN A 313 -43.56 14.78 -26.01
CA ASN A 313 -43.04 16.13 -25.78
C ASN A 313 -42.21 16.45 -24.52
N GLU A 314 -41.20 17.29 -24.80
CA GLU A 314 -40.50 18.26 -23.94
C GLU A 314 -39.47 17.82 -22.88
N ALA A 315 -38.20 18.04 -23.27
CA ALA A 315 -37.18 18.82 -22.57
C ALA A 315 -37.32 19.09 -21.06
N SER A 316 -36.35 18.62 -20.28
CA SER A 316 -35.65 19.42 -19.25
C SER A 316 -34.49 18.62 -18.62
N GLU A 317 -33.30 19.21 -18.59
CA GLU A 317 -32.17 18.80 -17.73
C GLU A 317 -32.59 18.68 -16.26
N PRO A 318 -31.84 17.91 -15.46
CA PRO A 318 -31.36 18.55 -14.23
C PRO A 318 -29.92 18.20 -13.84
N THR A 319 -29.14 19.27 -13.71
CA THR A 319 -28.44 19.73 -12.48
C THR A 319 -27.54 18.78 -11.69
N GLU A 320 -26.30 19.26 -11.56
CA GLU A 320 -25.31 18.98 -10.51
C GLU A 320 -25.91 18.83 -9.11
N VAL A 321 -25.39 17.86 -8.36
CA VAL A 321 -25.54 17.79 -6.90
C VAL A 321 -24.15 17.80 -6.27
N LYS A 322 -23.99 18.80 -5.39
CA LYS A 322 -22.86 19.08 -4.51
C LYS A 322 -22.49 17.93 -3.57
#